data_AF-A0A923CWT9-F1
#
_entry.id   AF-A0A923CWT9-F1
#
_cell.length_a   1.000
_cell.length_b   1.000
_cell.length_c   1.000
_cell.angle_alpha   90.00
_cell.angle_beta   90.00
_cell.angle_gamma   90.00
#
_symmetry.space_group_name_H-M   'P 1'
#
loop_
_entity.id
_entity.type
_entity.pdbx_description
1 polymer ?
#
loop_
_entity_poly.entity_id
_entity_poly.type
_entity_poly.pdbx_seq_one_letter_code
_entity_poly.pdbx_strand_id
1 'polypeptide(L)'
;MYARLSRTGAGDDDTPESPMDATHRLIEAEAVSRLKAHDVTLYTTAYDERQSVMQRLGWTDLAEKAPERFALLDNLRNQLVSEDVTDLVLLGIGGSSLAPLVLASVLPLPEDAPRLHVLDTTCPSTVDALMDSLRPETTWFVLASKSGTTIEPLSLYAIFRAWADHALGRKNAGRRFLVITDPGTPLDKQRQHDLMRLALSGVPTVGGRFSALTMFGLAPAALLGANVPALVERARGMEIACGLPALENPAAELAAWMHDSYERSADKLTVACSAPLASFGLWVEQLVAESTGKGGVGVVPVLEDARPESYGPDRAVVVVRLRDDTELAEWAARMKRSHPCFEIVLDDPYDIGAEFVRWENAVALLGFLLGINPFDEPDVAAAKSATEQILKGLRQAPPAVADLEGVWVTPAGALLADWPAPDTLAGALRYALDSLYEPDYLAVLTFLPEDEALLAPLRDAVRTLSLARGNAACFEIGPRYLHSTGQLHKGGPDTGVFLIVTARDHTDVPVPGERHTLQMLYRAQAEGDLATLGERGRRVMRLDLPAGSPEAVAAFADALRTASA
;
A
#
# COMPACT_ATOMS: atom_id res chain seq x y z
N MET A 1 26.51 18.98 -6.25
CA MET A 1 27.54 19.13 -7.31
C MET A 1 27.21 18.09 -8.37
N TYR A 2 26.27 18.41 -9.26
CA TYR A 2 25.69 17.45 -10.21
C TYR A 2 26.54 17.38 -11.48
N ALA A 3 27.03 16.17 -11.81
CA ALA A 3 27.84 15.92 -13.00
C ALA A 3 26.93 15.71 -14.22
N ARG A 4 27.13 16.54 -15.26
CA ARG A 4 26.48 16.44 -16.57
C ARG A 4 26.90 15.17 -17.30
N LEU A 5 25.94 14.40 -17.80
CA LEU A 5 26.16 13.43 -18.88
C LEU A 5 25.99 14.15 -20.23
N SER A 6 27.06 14.21 -21.02
CA SER A 6 27.08 14.79 -22.36
C SER A 6 26.47 13.83 -23.39
N ARG A 7 25.48 14.28 -24.16
CA ARG A 7 25.06 13.65 -25.43
C ARG A 7 25.79 14.35 -26.59
N THR A 8 26.41 13.58 -27.47
CA THR A 8 26.94 14.04 -28.77
C THR A 8 26.32 13.22 -29.89
N GLY A 9 25.84 13.89 -30.94
CA GLY A 9 25.55 13.28 -32.25
C GLY A 9 24.33 13.87 -32.93
N ALA A 10 24.54 14.75 -33.91
CA ALA A 10 23.53 15.26 -34.83
C ALA A 10 23.50 14.43 -36.11
N GLY A 11 22.31 14.26 -36.70
CA GLY A 11 22.09 13.74 -38.05
C GLY A 11 20.59 13.79 -38.38
N ASP A 12 20.22 14.61 -39.37
CA ASP A 12 18.89 14.68 -39.99
C ASP A 12 18.54 13.34 -40.67
N ASP A 13 17.33 12.83 -40.43
CA ASP A 13 16.55 12.13 -41.46
C ASP A 13 15.06 12.08 -41.07
N ASP A 14 14.22 12.19 -42.08
CA ASP A 14 12.75 12.31 -42.06
C ASP A 14 12.12 11.01 -41.48
N THR A 15 11.95 10.95 -40.16
CA THR A 15 11.22 9.88 -39.46
C THR A 15 9.78 10.32 -39.14
N PRO A 16 8.77 9.43 -39.24
CA PRO A 16 7.42 9.73 -38.73
C PRO A 16 7.56 10.19 -37.28
N GLU A 17 6.92 11.31 -36.90
CA GLU A 17 7.01 11.96 -35.58
C GLU A 17 7.25 10.91 -34.48
N SER A 18 8.52 10.80 -34.05
CA SER A 18 8.87 9.92 -32.94
C SER A 18 7.98 10.33 -31.78
N PRO A 19 7.31 9.39 -31.07
CA PRO A 19 6.50 9.74 -29.91
C PRO A 19 7.37 10.61 -29.02
N MET A 20 6.88 11.82 -28.75
CA MET A 20 7.61 12.78 -27.94
C MET A 20 8.01 12.13 -26.62
N ASP A 21 9.32 12.13 -26.32
CA ASP A 21 9.90 11.76 -25.02
C ASP A 21 8.99 12.32 -23.91
N ALA A 22 8.61 11.50 -22.92
CA ALA A 22 7.70 11.91 -21.84
C ALA A 22 8.15 13.20 -21.15
N THR A 23 9.46 13.43 -21.09
CA THR A 23 10.06 14.67 -20.60
C THR A 23 9.61 15.89 -21.41
N HIS A 24 9.58 15.79 -22.75
CA HIS A 24 9.10 16.87 -23.62
C HIS A 24 7.61 17.13 -23.42
N ARG A 25 6.78 16.09 -23.24
CA ARG A 25 5.35 16.26 -22.93
C ARG A 25 5.13 17.01 -21.62
N LEU A 26 5.93 16.74 -20.59
CA LEU A 26 5.90 17.49 -19.33
C LEU A 26 6.29 18.96 -19.51
N ILE A 27 7.28 19.24 -20.37
CA ILE A 27 7.73 20.61 -20.67
C ILE A 27 6.65 21.38 -21.42
N GLU A 28 6.12 20.84 -22.53
CA GLU A 28 5.11 21.52 -23.36
C GLU A 28 3.82 21.80 -22.60
N ALA A 29 3.41 20.88 -21.72
CA ALA A 29 2.24 21.06 -20.89
C ALA A 29 2.46 21.96 -19.67
N GLU A 30 3.69 22.45 -19.45
CA GLU A 30 4.12 23.16 -18.24
C GLU A 30 3.74 22.40 -16.95
N ALA A 31 3.78 21.07 -17.00
CA ALA A 31 3.12 20.20 -16.03
C ALA A 31 3.61 20.43 -14.59
N VAL A 32 4.91 20.63 -14.40
CA VAL A 32 5.50 20.92 -13.08
C VAL A 32 4.97 22.24 -12.51
N SER A 33 5.02 23.32 -13.29
CA SER A 33 4.56 24.65 -12.85
C SER A 33 3.06 24.63 -12.54
N ARG A 34 2.27 23.93 -13.36
CA ARG A 34 0.82 23.78 -13.19
C ARG A 34 0.46 22.93 -11.98
N LEU A 35 1.15 21.82 -11.74
CA LEU A 35 0.99 21.02 -10.52
C LEU A 35 1.28 21.87 -9.27
N LYS A 36 2.39 22.61 -9.27
CA LYS A 36 2.76 23.51 -8.16
C LYS A 36 1.73 24.63 -7.93
N ALA A 37 1.12 25.13 -9.00
CA ALA A 37 0.07 26.14 -8.94
C ALA A 37 -1.33 25.58 -8.60
N HIS A 38 -1.43 24.28 -8.33
CA HIS A 38 -2.69 23.56 -8.11
C HIS A 38 -3.68 23.67 -9.28
N ASP A 39 -3.18 23.77 -10.51
CA ASP A 39 -4.01 23.83 -11.71
C ASP A 39 -4.66 22.48 -12.01
N VAL A 40 -5.91 22.33 -11.59
CA VAL A 40 -6.72 21.12 -11.80
C VAL A 40 -6.94 20.76 -13.26
N THR A 41 -6.82 21.72 -14.17
CA THR A 41 -6.99 21.48 -15.61
C THR A 41 -5.81 20.73 -16.22
N LEU A 42 -4.75 20.48 -15.43
CA LEU A 42 -3.70 19.54 -15.80
C LEU A 42 -4.24 18.11 -15.93
N TYR A 43 -5.22 17.73 -15.10
CA TYR A 43 -5.72 16.35 -15.01
C TYR A 43 -7.07 16.14 -15.69
N THR A 44 -7.94 17.15 -15.64
CA THR A 44 -9.30 17.00 -16.18
C THR A 44 -9.85 18.34 -16.63
N THR A 45 -10.55 18.34 -17.76
CA THR A 45 -11.35 19.48 -18.21
C THR A 45 -12.80 19.37 -17.78
N ALA A 46 -13.25 18.20 -17.29
CA ALA A 46 -14.61 17.94 -16.85
C ALA A 46 -14.92 18.71 -15.55
N TYR A 47 -16.02 19.48 -15.54
CA TYR A 47 -16.32 20.42 -14.46
C TYR A 47 -16.61 19.72 -13.12
N ASP A 48 -17.28 18.58 -13.17
CA ASP A 48 -17.64 17.72 -12.04
C ASP A 48 -16.43 17.04 -11.38
N GLU A 49 -15.39 16.72 -12.15
CA GLU A 49 -14.17 16.10 -11.62
C GLU A 49 -13.18 17.12 -11.02
N ARG A 50 -13.19 18.38 -11.48
CA ARG A 50 -12.25 19.42 -11.00
C ARG A 50 -12.27 19.60 -9.49
N GLN A 51 -13.45 19.55 -8.86
CA GLN A 51 -13.56 19.68 -7.39
C GLN A 51 -12.86 18.51 -6.67
N SER A 52 -12.98 17.30 -7.22
CA SER A 52 -12.32 16.10 -6.70
C SER A 52 -10.80 16.25 -6.71
N VAL A 53 -10.23 16.77 -7.80
CA VAL A 53 -8.78 17.03 -7.92
C VAL A 53 -8.36 18.19 -7.01
N MET A 54 -9.08 19.31 -7.04
CA MET A 54 -8.76 20.51 -6.25
C MET A 54 -8.65 20.21 -4.75
N GLN A 55 -9.52 19.35 -4.24
CA GLN A 55 -9.54 18.92 -2.84
C GLN A 55 -8.47 17.87 -2.51
N ARG A 56 -7.49 17.62 -3.39
CA ARG A 56 -6.45 16.61 -3.20
C ARG A 56 -5.04 17.07 -3.58
N LEU A 57 -4.83 18.38 -3.74
CA LEU A 57 -3.51 18.97 -4.08
C LEU A 57 -2.81 19.63 -2.89
N GLY A 58 -3.37 19.55 -1.67
CA GLY A 58 -2.80 20.19 -0.48
C GLY A 58 -1.53 19.56 0.06
N TRP A 59 -0.97 18.55 -0.63
CA TRP A 59 0.21 17.81 -0.20
C TRP A 59 1.53 18.41 -0.72
N THR A 60 1.48 19.30 -1.72
CA THR A 60 2.67 19.78 -2.45
C THR A 60 3.60 20.70 -1.65
N ASP A 61 3.21 21.11 -0.44
CA ASP A 61 3.94 22.05 0.42
C ASP A 61 3.88 21.66 1.93
N LEU A 62 3.74 20.35 2.20
CA LEU A 62 3.60 19.85 3.57
C LEU A 62 4.88 20.01 4.39
N ALA A 63 6.06 19.79 3.81
CA ALA A 63 7.32 19.92 4.54
C ALA A 63 7.60 21.37 4.91
N GLU A 64 7.27 22.33 4.03
CA GLU A 64 7.33 23.76 4.35
C GLU A 64 6.49 24.12 5.60
N LYS A 65 5.29 23.54 5.74
CA LYS A 65 4.35 23.82 6.84
C LYS A 65 4.56 22.99 8.10
N ALA A 66 5.24 21.86 8.00
CA ALA A 66 5.42 20.92 9.12
C ALA A 66 6.04 21.52 10.40
N PRO A 67 7.00 22.48 10.34
CA PRO A 67 7.60 23.07 11.54
C PRO A 67 6.62 23.69 12.54
N GLU A 68 5.45 24.15 12.09
CA GLU A 68 4.40 24.70 12.96
C GLU A 68 3.89 23.71 14.02
N ARG A 69 4.13 22.40 13.81
CA ARG A 69 3.59 21.32 14.62
C ARG A 69 4.63 20.69 15.55
N PHE A 70 5.91 21.04 15.42
CA PHE A 70 7.00 20.38 16.16
C PHE A 70 6.83 20.50 17.67
N ALA A 71 6.52 21.69 18.18
CA ALA A 71 6.32 21.89 19.62
C ALA A 71 5.17 21.04 20.19
N LEU A 72 4.10 20.81 19.41
CA LEU A 72 3.01 19.91 19.82
C LEU A 72 3.50 18.46 19.91
N LEU A 73 4.24 18.01 18.90
CA LEU A 73 4.79 16.67 18.81
C LEU A 73 5.80 16.37 19.93
N ASP A 74 6.72 17.29 20.21
CA ASP A 74 7.68 17.18 21.30
C ASP A 74 6.98 17.05 22.66
N ASN A 75 5.93 17.85 22.87
CA ASN A 75 5.14 17.78 24.10
C ASN A 75 4.42 16.43 24.25
N LEU A 76 3.91 15.85 23.16
CA LEU A 76 3.28 14.53 23.20
C LEU A 76 4.31 13.43 23.50
N ARG A 77 5.49 13.46 22.87
CA ARG A 77 6.58 12.52 23.18
C ARG A 77 6.97 12.59 24.66
N ASN A 78 7.17 13.78 25.19
CA ASN A 78 7.52 13.98 26.60
C ASN A 78 6.46 13.40 27.55
N GLN A 79 5.17 13.47 27.17
CA GLN A 79 4.10 12.85 27.95
C GLN A 79 4.20 11.31 27.94
N LEU A 80 4.44 10.67 26.79
CA LEU A 80 4.62 9.21 26.74
C LEU A 80 5.76 8.76 27.64
N VAL A 81 6.90 9.45 27.56
CA VAL A 81 8.08 9.16 28.39
C VAL A 81 7.72 9.30 29.86
N SER A 82 7.00 10.37 30.26
CA SER A 82 6.60 10.58 31.65
C SER A 82 5.56 9.57 32.18
N GLU A 83 4.91 8.83 31.29
CA GLU A 83 3.87 7.85 31.61
C GLU A 83 4.36 6.41 31.44
N ASP A 84 5.67 6.20 31.29
CA ASP A 84 6.32 4.89 31.16
C ASP A 84 5.70 4.01 30.06
N VAL A 85 5.36 4.63 28.92
CA VAL A 85 4.74 3.93 27.79
C VAL A 85 5.75 3.02 27.12
N THR A 86 5.41 1.73 27.03
CA THR A 86 6.24 0.68 26.43
C THR A 86 5.79 0.29 25.04
N ASP A 87 4.50 0.51 24.72
CA ASP A 87 3.88 0.06 23.49
C ASP A 87 2.98 1.16 22.92
N LEU A 88 3.10 1.38 21.61
CA LEU A 88 2.27 2.28 20.83
C LEU A 88 1.55 1.47 19.76
N VAL A 89 0.23 1.31 19.88
CA VAL A 89 -0.57 0.57 18.90
C VAL A 89 -1.26 1.56 17.97
N LEU A 90 -0.89 1.53 16.69
CA LEU A 90 -1.53 2.32 15.65
C LEU A 90 -2.68 1.52 15.03
N LEU A 91 -3.90 2.05 15.14
CA LEU A 91 -5.12 1.51 14.56
C LEU A 91 -5.43 2.33 13.30
N GLY A 92 -5.02 1.83 12.14
CA GLY A 92 -5.13 2.53 10.87
C GLY A 92 -4.93 1.58 9.71
N ILE A 93 -5.32 1.98 8.50
CA ILE A 93 -5.15 1.16 7.29
C ILE A 93 -4.80 2.04 6.09
N GLY A 94 -4.10 1.48 5.11
CA GLY A 94 -3.63 2.18 3.92
C GLY A 94 -2.70 3.34 4.27
N GLY A 95 -3.02 4.55 3.79
CA GLY A 95 -2.16 5.72 3.98
C GLY A 95 -1.99 6.16 5.43
N SER A 96 -2.88 5.68 6.32
CA SER A 96 -2.79 5.91 7.76
C SER A 96 -1.90 4.91 8.51
N SER A 97 -1.42 3.84 7.87
CA SER A 97 -0.56 2.81 8.48
C SER A 97 0.83 2.71 7.86
N LEU A 98 0.94 2.80 6.53
CA LEU A 98 2.20 2.52 5.81
C LEU A 98 3.29 3.58 6.04
N ALA A 99 2.97 4.88 6.01
CA ALA A 99 3.98 5.90 6.29
C ALA A 99 4.53 5.82 7.74
N PRO A 100 3.70 5.63 8.78
CA PRO A 100 4.18 5.30 10.13
C PRO A 100 5.09 4.06 10.17
N LEU A 101 4.73 2.98 9.47
CA LEU A 101 5.54 1.77 9.39
C LEU A 101 6.93 2.07 8.79
N VAL A 102 6.97 2.83 7.69
CA VAL A 102 8.23 3.25 7.05
C VAL A 102 9.08 4.04 8.03
N LEU A 103 8.52 5.09 8.64
CA LEU A 103 9.28 5.98 9.51
C LEU A 103 9.83 5.25 10.74
N ALA A 104 9.07 4.31 11.31
CA ALA A 104 9.51 3.56 12.47
C ALA A 104 10.58 2.50 12.16
N SER A 105 10.59 1.95 10.95
CA SER A 105 11.53 0.89 10.54
C SER A 105 12.83 1.45 9.94
N VAL A 106 12.75 2.59 9.25
CA VAL A 106 13.89 3.21 8.55
C VAL A 106 14.67 4.14 9.47
N LEU A 107 13.99 4.96 10.27
CA LEU A 107 14.66 6.01 11.02
C LEU A 107 15.38 5.45 12.25
N PRO A 108 16.54 6.01 12.61
CA PRO A 108 17.17 5.69 13.89
C PRO A 108 16.29 6.23 15.03
N LEU A 109 15.84 5.33 15.90
CA LEU A 109 15.04 5.62 17.08
C LEU A 109 15.89 5.53 18.35
N PRO A 110 15.55 6.28 19.43
CA PRO A 110 16.24 6.15 20.71
C PRO A 110 15.97 4.78 21.35
N GLU A 111 16.88 4.31 22.22
CA GLU A 111 16.77 3.01 22.90
C GLU A 111 15.51 2.89 23.78
N ASP A 112 14.98 4.01 24.26
CA ASP A 112 13.76 4.12 25.07
C ASP A 112 12.49 4.37 24.24
N ALA A 113 12.54 4.18 22.92
CA ALA A 113 11.35 4.24 22.08
C ALA A 113 10.37 3.11 22.46
N PRO A 114 9.06 3.41 22.60
CA PRO A 114 8.07 2.36 22.75
C PRO A 114 8.03 1.51 21.48
N ARG A 115 7.63 0.25 21.61
CA ARG A 115 7.42 -0.63 20.46
C ARG A 115 6.20 -0.16 19.67
N LEU A 116 6.38 0.13 18.39
CA LEU A 116 5.26 0.41 17.49
C LEU A 116 4.64 -0.91 17.02
N HIS A 117 3.32 -1.03 17.19
CA HIS A 117 2.50 -2.08 16.60
C HIS A 117 1.57 -1.43 15.58
N VAL A 118 1.86 -1.58 14.29
CA VAL A 118 0.97 -1.11 13.22
C VAL A 118 -0.08 -2.20 12.99
N LEU A 119 -1.32 -1.93 13.40
CA LEU A 119 -2.42 -2.88 13.29
C LEU A 119 -3.37 -2.43 12.18
N ASP A 120 -3.09 -2.90 10.97
CA ASP A 120 -3.84 -2.63 9.75
C ASP A 120 -4.56 -3.87 9.20
N THR A 121 -4.81 -4.82 10.09
CA THR A 121 -5.50 -6.07 9.80
C THR A 121 -6.68 -6.32 10.73
N THR A 122 -7.67 -7.03 10.20
CA THR A 122 -8.84 -7.53 10.92
C THR A 122 -8.75 -9.04 11.14
N CYS A 123 -7.57 -9.65 10.95
CA CYS A 123 -7.37 -11.07 11.26
C CYS A 123 -7.52 -11.31 12.78
N PRO A 124 -8.52 -12.10 13.24
CA PRO A 124 -8.82 -12.22 14.66
C PRO A 124 -7.67 -12.78 15.50
N SER A 125 -6.96 -13.80 15.00
CA SER A 125 -5.83 -14.38 15.72
C SER A 125 -4.66 -13.42 15.87
N THR A 126 -4.42 -12.56 14.87
CA THR A 126 -3.38 -11.52 14.95
C THR A 126 -3.74 -10.46 16.00
N VAL A 127 -5.00 -10.03 16.03
CA VAL A 127 -5.49 -9.03 17.00
C VAL A 127 -5.46 -9.59 18.42
N ASP A 128 -5.91 -10.83 18.60
CA ASP A 128 -5.94 -11.50 19.91
C ASP A 128 -4.52 -11.73 20.46
N ALA A 129 -3.60 -12.25 19.63
CA ALA A 129 -2.20 -12.45 20.01
C ALA A 129 -1.50 -11.13 20.38
N LEU A 130 -1.78 -10.05 19.65
CA LEU A 130 -1.25 -8.73 20.00
C LEU A 130 -1.81 -8.28 21.35
N MET A 131 -3.12 -8.37 21.57
CA MET A 131 -3.76 -7.97 22.82
C MET A 131 -3.20 -8.73 24.03
N ASP A 132 -2.92 -10.03 23.90
CA ASP A 132 -2.30 -10.87 24.94
C ASP A 132 -0.86 -10.46 25.28
N SER A 133 -0.14 -9.85 24.34
CA SER A 133 1.23 -9.38 24.53
C SER A 133 1.33 -8.00 25.23
N LEU A 134 0.22 -7.26 25.30
CA LEU A 134 0.18 -5.87 25.74
C LEU A 134 -0.23 -5.73 27.21
N ARG A 135 0.14 -4.59 27.81
CA ARG A 135 -0.35 -4.18 29.13
C ARG A 135 -1.14 -2.88 29.05
N PRO A 136 -2.41 -2.83 29.50
CA PRO A 136 -3.23 -1.63 29.42
C PRO A 136 -2.56 -0.39 30.06
N GLU A 137 -1.85 -0.59 31.17
CA GLU A 137 -1.22 0.46 31.95
C GLU A 137 -0.08 1.16 31.19
N THR A 138 0.60 0.47 30.27
CA THR A 138 1.79 1.00 29.57
C THR A 138 1.60 1.07 28.06
N THR A 139 0.37 0.91 27.56
CA THR A 139 0.05 0.96 26.13
C THR A 139 -0.69 2.24 25.79
N TRP A 140 -0.27 2.91 24.71
CA TRP A 140 -1.01 3.99 24.07
C TRP A 140 -1.53 3.55 22.71
N PHE A 141 -2.64 4.16 22.29
CA PHE A 141 -3.32 3.86 21.03
C PHE A 141 -3.42 5.11 20.16
N VAL A 142 -3.05 4.98 18.89
CA VAL A 142 -3.23 5.99 17.84
C VAL A 142 -4.32 5.53 16.90
N LEU A 143 -5.52 6.09 17.04
CA LEU A 143 -6.62 5.82 16.11
C LEU A 143 -6.52 6.77 14.92
N ALA A 144 -6.15 6.25 13.75
CA ALA A 144 -5.89 7.02 12.56
C ALA A 144 -6.91 6.68 11.46
N SER A 145 -7.84 7.60 11.20
CA SER A 145 -8.79 7.51 10.09
C SER A 145 -9.17 8.90 9.61
N LYS A 146 -8.82 9.22 8.36
CA LYS A 146 -9.14 10.51 7.74
C LYS A 146 -10.65 10.79 7.76
N SER A 147 -11.47 9.86 7.25
CA SER A 147 -12.93 10.02 7.21
C SER A 147 -13.60 9.88 8.57
N GLY A 148 -12.93 9.21 9.52
CA GLY A 148 -13.52 8.84 10.81
C GLY A 148 -14.63 7.79 10.70
N THR A 149 -14.69 7.06 9.57
CA THR A 149 -15.74 6.08 9.26
C THR A 149 -15.21 4.75 8.74
N THR A 150 -13.89 4.60 8.59
CA THR A 150 -13.26 3.38 8.08
C THR A 150 -13.52 2.21 9.05
N ILE A 151 -14.12 1.11 8.57
CA ILE A 151 -14.63 0.03 9.41
C ILE A 151 -13.53 -0.70 10.18
N GLU A 152 -12.37 -0.91 9.57
CA GLU A 152 -11.24 -1.63 10.17
C GLU A 152 -10.71 -0.94 11.44
N PRO A 153 -10.21 0.32 11.39
CA PRO A 153 -9.71 0.99 12.59
C PRO A 153 -10.81 1.25 13.62
N LEU A 154 -12.07 1.43 13.22
CA LEU A 154 -13.19 1.59 14.17
C LEU A 154 -13.53 0.30 14.90
N SER A 155 -13.47 -0.85 14.21
CA SER A 155 -13.70 -2.16 14.83
C SER A 155 -12.59 -2.50 15.81
N LEU A 156 -11.33 -2.27 15.42
CA LEU A 156 -10.17 -2.43 16.29
C LEU A 156 -10.26 -1.48 17.50
N TYR A 157 -10.65 -0.22 17.27
CA TYR A 157 -10.87 0.73 18.35
C TYR A 157 -11.90 0.21 19.35
N ALA A 158 -13.05 -0.29 18.91
CA ALA A 158 -14.08 -0.81 19.80
C ALA A 158 -13.54 -1.94 20.69
N ILE A 159 -12.74 -2.85 20.13
CA ILE A 159 -12.11 -3.97 20.85
C ILE A 159 -11.11 -3.46 21.89
N PHE A 160 -10.09 -2.70 21.46
CA PHE A 160 -9.05 -2.20 22.37
C PHE A 160 -9.59 -1.21 23.40
N ARG A 161 -10.64 -0.46 23.04
CA ARG A 161 -11.30 0.43 23.97
C ARG A 161 -12.00 -0.33 25.08
N ALA A 162 -12.76 -1.38 24.75
CA ALA A 162 -13.41 -2.21 25.76
C ALA A 162 -12.38 -2.92 26.66
N TRP A 163 -11.30 -3.43 26.07
CA TRP A 163 -10.17 -4.03 26.79
C TRP A 163 -9.55 -3.05 27.79
N ALA A 164 -9.22 -1.83 27.36
CA ALA A 164 -8.64 -0.80 28.21
C ALA A 164 -9.64 -0.29 29.27
N ASP A 165 -10.93 -0.13 28.94
CA ASP A 165 -11.97 0.30 29.87
C ASP A 165 -12.15 -0.73 31.01
N HIS A 166 -12.10 -2.02 30.70
CA HIS A 166 -12.18 -3.10 31.68
C HIS A 166 -11.01 -3.06 32.69
N ALA A 167 -9.80 -2.78 32.20
CA ALA A 167 -8.60 -2.76 33.04
C ALA A 167 -8.41 -1.45 33.83
N LEU A 168 -8.64 -0.30 33.20
CA LEU A 168 -8.24 1.02 33.73
C LEU A 168 -9.42 1.87 34.19
N GLY A 169 -10.64 1.52 33.78
CA GLY A 169 -11.83 2.36 33.89
C GLY A 169 -11.88 3.47 32.84
N ARG A 170 -13.11 3.87 32.46
CA ARG A 170 -13.41 4.72 31.29
C ARG A 170 -12.54 5.97 31.15
N LYS A 171 -12.32 6.70 32.25
CA LYS A 171 -11.54 7.96 32.22
C LYS A 171 -10.05 7.72 31.97
N ASN A 172 -9.46 6.71 32.60
CA ASN A 172 -8.03 6.45 32.46
C ASN A 172 -7.73 5.77 31.12
N ALA A 173 -8.60 4.84 30.71
CA ALA A 173 -8.55 4.23 29.39
C ALA A 173 -8.61 5.29 28.29
N GLY A 174 -9.58 6.21 28.31
CA GLY A 174 -9.67 7.29 27.33
C GLY A 174 -8.37 8.09 27.17
N ARG A 175 -7.67 8.38 28.27
CA ARG A 175 -6.37 9.09 28.24
C ARG A 175 -5.24 8.32 27.54
N ARG A 176 -5.40 7.03 27.24
CA ARG A 176 -4.45 6.22 26.46
C ARG A 176 -4.70 6.29 24.95
N PHE A 177 -5.80 6.91 24.50
CA PHE A 177 -6.12 7.04 23.08
C PHE A 177 -5.89 8.47 22.59
N LEU A 178 -5.24 8.59 21.43
CA LEU A 178 -5.21 9.78 20.62
C LEU A 178 -5.80 9.49 19.24
N VAL A 179 -6.37 10.51 18.62
CA VAL A 179 -7.05 10.40 17.33
C VAL A 179 -6.34 11.26 16.30
N ILE A 180 -6.16 10.73 15.10
CA ILE A 180 -5.75 11.48 13.91
C ILE A 180 -6.89 11.38 12.88
N THR A 181 -7.56 12.50 12.61
CA THR A 181 -8.75 12.54 11.74
C THR A 181 -8.95 13.94 11.16
N ASP A 182 -9.72 14.07 10.09
CA ASP A 182 -10.09 15.39 9.58
C ASP A 182 -11.03 16.12 10.55
N PRO A 183 -11.00 17.47 10.59
CA PRO A 183 -11.89 18.25 11.45
C PRO A 183 -13.37 17.97 11.19
N GLY A 184 -14.16 17.80 12.26
CA GLY A 184 -15.62 17.68 12.18
C GLY A 184 -16.17 16.30 11.81
N THR A 185 -15.31 15.30 11.62
CA THR A 185 -15.71 13.91 11.35
C THR A 185 -16.48 13.30 12.54
N PRO A 186 -17.20 12.18 12.35
CA PRO A 186 -17.79 11.43 13.46
C PRO A 186 -16.76 11.06 14.53
N LEU A 187 -15.55 10.71 14.11
CA LEU A 187 -14.46 10.34 14.99
C LEU A 187 -13.93 11.52 15.84
N ASP A 188 -13.85 12.73 15.27
CA ASP A 188 -13.51 13.95 16.01
C ASP A 188 -14.53 14.24 17.14
N LYS A 189 -15.82 13.96 16.89
CA LYS A 189 -16.88 14.06 17.90
C LYS A 189 -16.79 12.95 18.94
N GLN A 190 -16.57 11.71 18.49
CA GLN A 190 -16.47 10.54 19.36
C GLN A 190 -15.34 10.70 20.39
N ARG A 191 -14.21 11.28 19.98
CA ARG A 191 -13.09 11.61 20.87
C ARG A 191 -13.53 12.29 22.17
N GLN A 192 -14.47 13.23 22.10
CA GLN A 192 -14.95 13.97 23.26
C GLN A 192 -15.80 13.09 24.18
N HIS A 193 -16.74 12.33 23.60
CA HIS A 193 -17.60 11.41 24.34
C HIS A 193 -16.80 10.31 25.05
N ASP A 194 -15.72 9.87 24.41
CA ASP A 194 -14.89 8.77 24.88
C ASP A 194 -13.71 9.25 25.73
N LEU A 195 -13.64 10.55 26.05
CA LEU A 195 -12.60 11.15 26.89
C LEU A 195 -11.19 10.89 26.36
N MET A 196 -11.04 10.79 25.03
CA MET A 196 -9.75 10.54 24.41
C MET A 196 -8.86 11.79 24.52
N ARG A 197 -7.56 11.56 24.68
CA ARG A 197 -6.59 12.59 25.11
C ARG A 197 -6.58 13.81 24.20
N LEU A 198 -6.43 13.60 22.90
CA LEU A 198 -6.27 14.68 21.93
C LEU A 198 -6.71 14.23 20.53
N ALA A 199 -7.19 15.20 19.73
CA ALA A 199 -7.34 15.08 18.28
C ALA A 199 -6.19 15.82 17.61
N LEU A 200 -5.53 15.15 16.69
CA LEU A 200 -4.57 15.72 15.77
C LEU A 200 -5.27 15.88 14.42
N SER A 201 -5.41 17.13 13.97
CA SER A 201 -6.14 17.42 12.74
C SER A 201 -5.37 16.92 11.52
N GLY A 202 -6.06 16.17 10.68
CA GLY A 202 -5.67 15.91 9.30
C GLY A 202 -5.71 17.18 8.44
N VAL A 203 -5.32 17.03 7.18
CA VAL A 203 -5.41 18.09 6.17
C VAL A 203 -6.44 17.62 5.13
N PRO A 204 -7.67 18.16 5.12
CA PRO A 204 -8.74 17.64 4.26
C PRO A 204 -8.37 17.59 2.77
N THR A 205 -7.52 18.52 2.33
CA THR A 205 -7.03 18.64 0.95
C THR A 205 -5.91 17.65 0.58
N VAL A 206 -5.58 16.69 1.44
CA VAL A 206 -4.50 15.70 1.24
C VAL A 206 -5.07 14.30 1.22
N GLY A 207 -4.88 13.56 0.12
CA GLY A 207 -5.27 12.14 0.03
C GLY A 207 -4.52 11.24 1.01
N GLY A 208 -5.07 10.08 1.37
CA GLY A 208 -4.47 9.19 2.36
C GLY A 208 -3.04 8.76 2.02
N ARG A 209 -2.80 8.29 0.79
CA ARG A 209 -1.47 7.87 0.30
C ARG A 209 -0.45 9.02 0.15
N PHE A 210 -0.91 10.28 0.16
CA PHE A 210 -0.09 11.50 0.12
C PHE A 210 0.09 12.14 1.50
N SER A 211 -0.22 11.42 2.58
CA SER A 211 -0.32 11.98 3.94
C SER A 211 0.90 11.76 4.83
N ALA A 212 2.01 11.23 4.27
CA ALA A 212 3.21 10.87 5.02
C ALA A 212 3.78 12.03 5.85
N LEU A 213 3.77 13.25 5.30
CA LEU A 213 4.27 14.45 5.96
C LEU A 213 3.17 15.25 6.70
N THR A 214 1.98 14.68 6.87
CA THR A 214 0.93 15.20 7.74
C THR A 214 1.05 14.61 9.16
N MET A 215 0.10 14.90 10.04
CA MET A 215 0.05 14.26 11.37
C MET A 215 -0.08 12.73 11.28
N PHE A 216 -0.59 12.17 10.18
CA PHE A 216 -0.69 10.72 10.00
C PHE A 216 0.67 10.03 10.04
N GLY A 217 1.70 10.58 9.41
CA GLY A 217 3.07 10.04 9.50
C GLY A 217 3.94 10.71 10.56
N LEU A 218 3.87 12.05 10.69
CA LEU A 218 4.75 12.78 11.61
C LEU A 218 4.45 12.51 13.09
N ALA A 219 3.18 12.27 13.45
CA ALA A 219 2.84 12.04 14.85
C ALA A 219 3.40 10.72 15.37
N PRO A 220 3.15 9.55 14.73
CA PRO A 220 3.76 8.30 15.16
C PRO A 220 5.29 8.37 15.22
N ALA A 221 5.94 8.97 14.22
CA ALA A 221 7.40 9.14 14.21
C ALA A 221 7.91 9.96 15.41
N ALA A 222 7.26 11.08 15.73
CA ALA A 222 7.62 11.88 16.89
C ALA A 222 7.38 11.14 18.22
N LEU A 223 6.27 10.40 18.32
CA LEU A 223 5.94 9.61 19.52
C LEU A 223 6.97 8.53 19.81
N LEU A 224 7.63 8.01 18.77
CA LEU A 224 8.75 7.08 18.86
C LEU A 224 10.09 7.78 19.15
N GLY A 225 10.14 9.11 19.13
CA GLY A 225 11.35 9.89 19.40
C GLY A 225 12.25 10.11 18.17
N ALA A 226 11.74 9.89 16.95
CA ALA A 226 12.48 10.22 15.74
C ALA A 226 12.77 11.73 15.64
N ASN A 227 13.88 12.11 15.02
CA ASN A 227 14.21 13.51 14.75
C ASN A 227 13.37 14.04 13.57
N VAL A 228 12.11 14.38 13.85
CA VAL A 228 11.17 14.93 12.86
C VAL A 228 11.70 16.19 12.17
N PRO A 229 12.37 17.14 12.85
CA PRO A 229 13.02 18.26 12.16
C PRO A 229 14.01 17.85 11.08
N ALA A 230 14.85 16.84 11.32
CA ALA A 230 15.80 16.34 10.31
C ALA A 230 15.08 15.70 9.11
N LEU A 231 14.06 14.88 9.37
CA LEU A 231 13.21 14.28 8.34
C LEU A 231 12.57 15.34 7.44
N VAL A 232 11.95 16.35 8.05
CA VAL A 232 11.25 17.43 7.35
C VAL A 232 12.22 18.31 6.57
N GLU A 233 13.44 18.52 7.05
CA GLU A 233 14.47 19.26 6.31
C GLU A 233 14.86 18.53 5.01
N ARG A 234 14.99 17.20 5.03
CA ARG A 234 15.22 16.40 3.81
C ARG A 234 14.05 16.51 2.84
N ALA A 235 12.81 16.40 3.35
CA ALA A 235 11.60 16.57 2.56
C ALA A 235 11.52 17.96 1.90
N ARG A 236 11.76 19.03 2.66
CA ARG A 236 11.76 20.42 2.17
C ARG A 236 12.80 20.64 1.07
N GLY A 237 13.98 20.05 1.20
CA GLY A 237 14.99 20.07 0.14
C GLY A 237 14.47 19.48 -1.17
N MET A 238 13.71 18.38 -1.10
CA MET A 238 13.07 17.78 -2.27
C MET A 238 11.88 18.57 -2.79
N GLU A 239 11.08 19.22 -1.94
CA GLU A 239 9.99 20.11 -2.39
C GLU A 239 10.54 21.24 -3.27
N ILE A 240 11.67 21.83 -2.87
CA ILE A 240 12.37 22.85 -3.66
C ILE A 240 12.84 22.26 -5.00
N ALA A 241 13.46 21.08 -4.98
CA ALA A 241 13.95 20.42 -6.20
C ALA A 241 12.81 20.03 -7.17
N CYS A 242 11.69 19.55 -6.64
CA CYS A 242 10.49 19.23 -7.41
C CYS A 242 9.76 20.49 -7.92
N GLY A 243 10.19 21.68 -7.51
CA GLY A 243 9.72 22.96 -8.06
C GLY A 243 10.55 23.48 -9.24
N LEU A 244 11.66 22.82 -9.60
CA LEU A 244 12.50 23.20 -10.75
C LEU A 244 11.85 22.82 -12.09
N PRO A 245 12.25 23.46 -13.21
CA PRO A 245 11.80 23.06 -14.54
C PRO A 245 11.99 21.57 -14.82
N ALA A 246 11.13 20.96 -15.66
CA ALA A 246 11.07 19.52 -15.84
C ALA A 246 12.43 18.85 -16.18
N LEU A 247 13.32 19.52 -16.92
CA LEU A 247 14.66 19.00 -17.23
C LEU A 247 15.62 18.87 -16.04
N GLU A 248 15.34 19.57 -14.94
CA GLU A 248 16.16 19.61 -13.72
C GLU A 248 15.40 19.03 -12.51
N ASN A 249 14.22 18.46 -12.76
CA ASN A 249 13.28 18.05 -11.72
C ASN A 249 13.36 16.54 -11.49
N PRO A 250 13.78 16.08 -10.30
CA PRO A 250 13.98 14.66 -10.03
C PRO A 250 12.67 13.85 -10.06
N ALA A 251 11.53 14.46 -9.73
CA ALA A 251 10.23 13.81 -9.83
C ALA A 251 9.75 13.71 -11.27
N ALA A 252 10.01 14.73 -12.11
CA ALA A 252 9.71 14.68 -13.53
C ALA A 252 10.55 13.62 -14.25
N GLU A 253 11.84 13.48 -13.88
CA GLU A 253 12.72 12.44 -14.40
C GLU A 253 12.18 11.03 -14.08
N LEU A 254 11.80 10.79 -12.81
CA LEU A 254 11.22 9.52 -12.39
C LEU A 254 9.88 9.24 -13.10
N ALA A 255 9.00 10.24 -13.22
CA ALA A 255 7.72 10.12 -13.90
C ALA A 255 7.88 9.79 -15.40
N ALA A 256 8.78 10.51 -16.08
CA ALA A 256 9.09 10.29 -17.49
C ALA A 256 9.68 8.90 -17.71
N TRP A 257 10.61 8.47 -16.85
CA TRP A 257 11.19 7.12 -16.91
C TRP A 257 10.15 6.01 -16.71
N MET A 258 9.25 6.16 -15.73
CA MET A 258 8.15 5.20 -15.53
C MET A 258 7.22 5.13 -16.74
N HIS A 259 6.84 6.29 -17.28
CA HIS A 259 5.98 6.37 -18.47
C HIS A 259 6.66 5.77 -19.72
N ASP A 260 7.90 6.12 -20.00
CA ASP A 260 8.63 5.60 -21.16
C ASP A 260 8.85 4.08 -21.06
N SER A 261 8.97 3.54 -19.85
CA SER A 261 9.01 2.11 -19.61
C SER A 261 7.64 1.46 -19.87
N TYR A 262 6.56 2.08 -19.37
CA TYR A 262 5.19 1.66 -19.62
C TYR A 262 4.86 1.60 -21.13
N GLU A 263 5.21 2.63 -21.90
CA GLU A 263 4.99 2.67 -23.36
C GLU A 263 5.76 1.57 -24.12
N ARG A 264 6.82 1.03 -23.51
CA ARG A 264 7.59 -0.10 -24.03
C ARG A 264 7.08 -1.46 -23.52
N SER A 265 5.87 -1.50 -22.97
CA SER A 265 5.27 -2.68 -22.36
C SER A 265 6.02 -3.21 -21.12
N ALA A 266 6.86 -2.38 -20.50
CA ALA A 266 7.48 -2.67 -19.21
C ALA A 266 6.71 -1.98 -18.08
N ASP A 267 5.45 -2.36 -17.90
CA ASP A 267 4.50 -1.77 -16.96
C ASP A 267 4.61 -2.36 -15.54
N LYS A 268 5.43 -3.40 -15.33
CA LYS A 268 5.67 -4.01 -14.02
C LYS A 268 6.85 -3.32 -13.33
N LEU A 269 6.54 -2.33 -12.50
CA LEU A 269 7.52 -1.57 -11.72
C LEU A 269 8.04 -2.43 -10.57
N THR A 270 9.22 -3.00 -10.76
CA THR A 270 9.87 -3.86 -9.76
C THR A 270 10.66 -3.01 -8.78
N VAL A 271 10.20 -2.95 -7.54
CA VAL A 271 10.78 -2.12 -6.48
C VAL A 271 11.70 -2.99 -5.63
N ALA A 272 13.00 -2.76 -5.75
CA ALA A 272 14.02 -3.41 -4.94
C ALA A 272 14.63 -2.41 -3.95
N CYS A 273 14.54 -2.73 -2.66
CA CYS A 273 15.04 -1.88 -1.60
C CYS A 273 16.23 -2.52 -0.87
N SER A 274 17.13 -1.71 -0.31
CA SER A 274 18.01 -2.19 0.76
C SER A 274 17.17 -2.77 1.90
N ALA A 275 17.66 -3.78 2.61
CA ALA A 275 16.88 -4.45 3.65
C ALA A 275 16.30 -3.49 4.72
N PRO A 276 17.04 -2.48 5.23
CA PRO A 276 16.48 -1.49 6.16
C PRO A 276 15.38 -0.59 5.56
N LEU A 277 15.26 -0.55 4.23
CA LEU A 277 14.29 0.24 3.48
C LEU A 277 13.12 -0.59 2.93
N ALA A 278 13.00 -1.87 3.28
CA ALA A 278 11.99 -2.77 2.70
C ALA A 278 10.54 -2.25 2.88
N SER A 279 10.24 -1.63 4.03
CA SER A 279 8.95 -1.00 4.31
C SER A 279 8.61 0.14 3.34
N PHE A 280 9.62 0.85 2.81
CA PHE A 280 9.41 1.91 1.84
C PHE A 280 8.84 1.37 0.53
N GLY A 281 9.23 0.15 0.14
CA GLY A 281 8.63 -0.57 -0.98
C GLY A 281 7.11 -0.70 -0.82
N LEU A 282 6.62 -1.11 0.36
CA LEU A 282 5.17 -1.22 0.63
C LEU A 282 4.43 0.12 0.47
N TRP A 283 5.06 1.23 0.90
CA TRP A 283 4.46 2.55 0.70
C TRP A 283 4.46 2.99 -0.77
N VAL A 284 5.55 2.73 -1.50
CA VAL A 284 5.63 2.99 -2.95
C VAL A 284 4.60 2.16 -3.72
N GLU A 285 4.42 0.89 -3.36
CA GLU A 285 3.41 0.00 -3.93
C GLU A 285 2.02 0.61 -3.81
N GLN A 286 1.64 1.05 -2.60
CA GLN A 286 0.39 1.75 -2.40
C GLN A 286 0.28 3.00 -3.27
N LEU A 287 1.29 3.87 -3.21
CA LEU A 287 1.26 5.15 -3.91
C LEU A 287 1.06 4.95 -5.42
N VAL A 288 1.83 4.06 -6.03
CA VAL A 288 1.80 3.80 -7.48
C VAL A 288 0.51 3.08 -7.87
N ALA A 289 0.14 2.00 -7.19
CA ALA A 289 -1.01 1.19 -7.58
C ALA A 289 -2.33 1.96 -7.45
N GLU A 290 -2.56 2.66 -6.33
CA GLU A 290 -3.80 3.42 -6.14
C GLU A 290 -3.90 4.64 -7.04
N SER A 291 -2.77 5.27 -7.35
CA SER A 291 -2.76 6.49 -8.16
C SER A 291 -2.87 6.18 -9.65
N THR A 292 -2.33 5.05 -10.11
CA THR A 292 -2.27 4.74 -11.54
C THR A 292 -3.29 3.72 -12.01
N GLY A 293 -3.71 2.79 -11.14
CA GLY A 293 -4.57 1.65 -11.49
C GLY A 293 -6.05 2.00 -11.64
N LYS A 294 -6.41 2.67 -12.74
CA LYS A 294 -7.79 3.12 -13.01
C LYS A 294 -8.06 3.26 -14.50
N GLY A 295 -9.31 3.11 -14.90
CA GLY A 295 -9.73 3.28 -16.29
C GLY A 295 -9.10 2.27 -17.26
N GLY A 296 -8.69 1.09 -16.79
CA GLY A 296 -8.03 0.08 -17.62
C GLY A 296 -6.54 0.31 -17.85
N VAL A 297 -5.96 1.37 -17.27
CA VAL A 297 -4.52 1.67 -17.32
C VAL A 297 -3.90 1.60 -15.94
N GLY A 298 -2.58 1.50 -15.86
CA GLY A 298 -1.86 1.54 -14.58
C GLY A 298 -0.49 0.87 -14.64
N VAL A 299 0.38 1.30 -13.75
CA VAL A 299 1.68 0.66 -13.49
C VAL A 299 1.45 -0.35 -12.37
N VAL A 300 1.97 -1.57 -12.53
CA VAL A 300 1.85 -2.63 -11.53
C VAL A 300 3.13 -2.65 -10.70
N PRO A 301 3.11 -2.14 -9.45
CA PRO A 301 4.25 -2.29 -8.56
C PRO A 301 4.39 -3.75 -8.12
N VAL A 302 5.63 -4.23 -8.11
CA VAL A 302 6.01 -5.59 -7.67
C VAL A 302 7.18 -5.44 -6.72
N LEU A 303 7.01 -5.88 -5.47
CA LEU A 303 8.09 -5.84 -4.49
C LEU A 303 9.07 -6.98 -4.72
N GLU A 304 10.37 -6.67 -4.62
CA GLU A 304 11.44 -7.60 -4.92
C GLU A 304 12.50 -7.61 -3.82
N ASP A 305 12.60 -8.75 -3.14
CA ASP A 305 13.58 -9.02 -2.07
C ASP A 305 14.58 -10.13 -2.44
N ALA A 306 14.27 -10.89 -3.50
CA ALA A 306 14.89 -12.13 -3.89
C ALA A 306 16.08 -11.96 -4.83
N ARG A 307 16.11 -10.85 -5.57
CA ARG A 307 17.20 -10.40 -6.45
C ARG A 307 17.60 -11.46 -7.49
N PRO A 308 16.66 -11.98 -8.30
CA PRO A 308 16.94 -13.00 -9.31
C PRO A 308 17.90 -12.51 -10.39
N GLU A 309 18.42 -13.46 -11.19
CA GLU A 309 19.40 -13.17 -12.25
C GLU A 309 18.79 -12.48 -13.48
N SER A 310 17.50 -12.69 -13.74
CA SER A 310 16.77 -12.13 -14.88
C SER A 310 15.27 -12.13 -14.61
N TYR A 311 14.55 -11.31 -15.36
CA TYR A 311 13.10 -11.34 -15.42
C TYR A 311 12.57 -11.48 -16.86
N GLY A 312 11.24 -11.63 -16.97
CA GLY A 312 10.51 -11.36 -18.21
C GLY A 312 10.70 -9.92 -18.72
N PRO A 313 10.40 -9.66 -20.00
CA PRO A 313 10.64 -8.36 -20.65
C PRO A 313 9.73 -7.23 -20.14
N ASP A 314 8.69 -7.57 -19.37
CA ASP A 314 7.64 -6.68 -18.85
C ASP A 314 8.06 -5.83 -17.63
N ARG A 315 9.35 -5.88 -17.26
CA ARG A 315 9.87 -5.28 -16.01
C ARG A 315 10.58 -3.96 -16.23
N ALA A 316 10.25 -2.99 -15.39
CA ALA A 316 11.04 -1.77 -15.16
C ALA A 316 11.54 -1.80 -13.72
N VAL A 317 12.86 -1.80 -13.51
CA VAL A 317 13.45 -2.01 -12.17
C VAL A 317 13.79 -0.66 -11.55
N VAL A 318 13.24 -0.38 -10.37
CA VAL A 318 13.63 0.75 -9.53
C VAL A 318 14.33 0.26 -8.28
N VAL A 319 15.53 0.78 -8.06
CA VAL A 319 16.38 0.39 -6.92
C VAL A 319 16.48 1.56 -5.96
N VAL A 320 16.03 1.37 -4.72
CA VAL A 320 16.14 2.37 -3.65
C VAL A 320 17.05 1.81 -2.57
N ARG A 321 18.28 2.32 -2.49
CA ARG A 321 19.30 1.70 -1.64
C ARG A 321 20.05 2.70 -0.78
N LEU A 322 20.55 2.22 0.35
CA LEU A 322 21.58 2.94 1.10
C LEU A 322 22.90 2.89 0.32
N ARG A 323 23.72 3.93 0.45
CA ARG A 323 24.97 4.06 -0.32
C ARG A 323 25.91 2.86 -0.11
N ASP A 324 25.93 2.31 1.10
CA ASP A 324 26.81 1.23 1.54
C ASP A 324 26.32 -0.18 1.15
N ASP A 325 25.09 -0.33 0.63
CA ASP A 325 24.59 -1.60 0.09
C ASP A 325 25.19 -1.90 -1.28
N THR A 326 26.42 -2.44 -1.27
CA THR A 326 27.16 -2.78 -2.49
C THR A 326 26.57 -3.98 -3.22
N GLU A 327 25.96 -4.93 -2.50
CA GLU A 327 25.34 -6.10 -3.10
C GLU A 327 24.15 -5.71 -3.99
N LEU A 328 23.30 -4.80 -3.49
CA LEU A 328 22.18 -4.30 -4.26
C LEU A 328 22.65 -3.42 -5.43
N ALA A 329 23.73 -2.65 -5.25
CA ALA A 329 24.36 -1.90 -6.34
C ALA A 329 24.88 -2.81 -7.48
N GLU A 330 25.54 -3.92 -7.13
CA GLU A 330 26.00 -4.91 -8.10
C GLU A 330 24.84 -5.60 -8.82
N TRP A 331 23.76 -5.91 -8.10
CA TRP A 331 22.54 -6.45 -8.69
C TRP A 331 21.89 -5.47 -9.66
N ALA A 332 21.74 -4.19 -9.28
CA ALA A 332 21.22 -3.13 -10.14
C ALA A 332 22.04 -2.99 -11.45
N ALA A 333 23.37 -3.03 -11.34
CA ALA A 333 24.26 -2.97 -12.49
C ALA A 333 24.14 -4.18 -13.45
N ARG A 334 23.65 -5.34 -12.97
CA ARG A 334 23.27 -6.47 -13.82
C ARG A 334 21.93 -6.22 -14.50
N MET A 335 20.91 -5.82 -13.73
CA MET A 335 19.56 -5.56 -14.26
C MET A 335 19.55 -4.51 -15.37
N LYS A 336 20.35 -3.45 -15.25
CA LYS A 336 20.48 -2.38 -16.25
C LYS A 336 20.93 -2.86 -17.64
N ARG A 337 21.47 -4.08 -17.76
CA ARG A 337 21.90 -4.65 -19.05
C ARG A 337 20.73 -5.24 -19.84
N SER A 338 19.63 -5.59 -19.18
CA SER A 338 18.47 -6.28 -19.78
C SER A 338 17.14 -5.57 -19.55
N HIS A 339 17.02 -4.67 -18.57
CA HIS A 339 15.80 -3.96 -18.23
C HIS A 339 16.03 -2.44 -18.06
N PRO A 340 15.02 -1.60 -18.32
CA PRO A 340 15.01 -0.23 -17.82
C PRO A 340 15.30 -0.24 -16.31
N CYS A 341 16.29 0.54 -15.88
CA CYS A 341 16.69 0.60 -14.48
C CYS A 341 16.83 2.05 -14.02
N PHE A 342 16.17 2.39 -12.91
CA PHE A 342 16.29 3.67 -12.23
C PHE A 342 16.86 3.44 -10.83
N GLU A 343 17.90 4.17 -10.44
CA GLU A 343 18.59 3.96 -9.17
C GLU A 343 18.53 5.23 -8.32
N ILE A 344 18.06 5.06 -7.08
CA ILE A 344 17.96 6.07 -6.05
C ILE A 344 18.88 5.65 -4.90
N VAL A 345 19.86 6.49 -4.59
CA VAL A 345 20.86 6.22 -3.56
C VAL A 345 20.71 7.19 -2.40
N LEU A 346 20.45 6.66 -1.22
CA LEU A 346 20.30 7.40 0.03
C LEU A 346 21.63 7.41 0.80
N ASP A 347 22.02 8.57 1.28
CA ASP A 347 23.22 8.77 2.10
C ASP A 347 22.93 8.53 3.59
N ASP A 348 21.73 8.87 4.00
CA ASP A 348 21.29 8.84 5.39
C ASP A 348 19.82 8.37 5.47
N PRO A 349 19.41 7.61 6.51
CA PRO A 349 18.02 7.14 6.62
C PRO A 349 16.97 8.27 6.64
N TYR A 350 17.31 9.47 7.09
CA TYR A 350 16.40 10.62 7.05
C TYR A 350 16.12 11.09 5.62
N ASP A 351 16.93 10.71 4.63
CA ASP A 351 16.67 11.00 3.22
C ASP A 351 15.35 10.38 2.73
N ILE A 352 14.77 9.43 3.47
CA ILE A 352 13.41 8.93 3.22
C ILE A 352 12.35 10.04 3.21
N GLY A 353 12.58 11.14 3.95
CA GLY A 353 11.76 12.34 3.90
C GLY A 353 11.74 12.98 2.52
N ALA A 354 12.89 13.01 1.84
CA ALA A 354 12.98 13.48 0.46
C ALA A 354 12.26 12.51 -0.50
N GLU A 355 12.36 11.21 -0.26
CA GLU A 355 11.74 10.21 -1.14
C GLU A 355 10.21 10.26 -1.11
N PHE A 356 9.58 10.48 0.04
CA PHE A 356 8.13 10.72 0.08
C PHE A 356 7.71 11.81 -0.92
N VAL A 357 8.40 12.96 -0.88
CA VAL A 357 8.11 14.09 -1.77
C VAL A 357 8.40 13.78 -3.24
N ARG A 358 9.54 13.14 -3.55
CA ARG A 358 9.90 12.81 -4.93
C ARG A 358 8.86 11.89 -5.56
N TRP A 359 8.49 10.83 -4.85
CA TRP A 359 7.54 9.82 -5.33
C TRP A 359 6.12 10.37 -5.46
N GLU A 360 5.64 11.16 -4.48
CA GLU A 360 4.34 11.84 -4.56
C GLU A 360 4.25 12.74 -5.80
N ASN A 361 5.27 13.55 -6.05
CA ASN A 361 5.35 14.39 -7.26
C ASN A 361 5.45 13.56 -8.54
N ALA A 362 6.27 12.50 -8.54
CA ALA A 362 6.48 11.68 -9.73
C ALA A 362 5.18 10.97 -10.14
N VAL A 363 4.44 10.42 -9.19
CA VAL A 363 3.17 9.74 -9.47
C VAL A 363 2.08 10.73 -9.89
N ALA A 364 2.09 11.96 -9.34
CA ALA A 364 1.20 13.02 -9.80
C ALA A 364 1.48 13.43 -11.26
N LEU A 365 2.74 13.52 -11.67
CA LEU A 365 3.12 13.80 -13.06
C LEU A 365 2.88 12.59 -13.98
N LEU A 366 3.09 11.37 -13.50
CA LEU A 366 2.77 10.14 -14.22
C LEU A 366 1.27 10.03 -14.50
N GLY A 367 0.41 10.42 -13.55
CA GLY A 367 -1.04 10.48 -13.77
C GLY A 367 -1.42 11.38 -14.96
N PHE A 368 -0.78 12.54 -15.08
CA PHE A 368 -0.94 13.40 -16.25
C PHE A 368 -0.48 12.70 -17.55
N LEU A 369 0.70 12.08 -17.53
CA LEU A 369 1.25 11.40 -18.70
C LEU A 369 0.38 10.21 -19.16
N LEU A 370 -0.23 9.48 -18.23
CA LEU A 370 -1.17 8.39 -18.48
C LEU A 370 -2.61 8.87 -18.79
N GLY A 371 -2.88 10.18 -18.70
CA GLY A 371 -4.21 10.73 -18.98
C GLY A 371 -5.28 10.38 -17.95
N ILE A 372 -4.89 10.25 -16.67
CA ILE A 372 -5.78 9.87 -15.57
C ILE A 372 -5.73 10.89 -14.42
N ASN A 373 -6.74 10.86 -13.56
CA ASN A 373 -6.71 11.55 -12.27
C ASN A 373 -5.92 10.71 -11.24
N PRO A 374 -4.72 11.09 -10.79
CA PRO A 374 -3.94 10.25 -9.87
C PRO A 374 -4.47 10.26 -8.42
N PHE A 375 -5.48 11.07 -8.09
CA PHE A 375 -5.86 11.36 -6.70
C PHE A 375 -7.14 10.68 -6.21
N ASP A 376 -8.00 10.19 -7.12
CA ASP A 376 -9.19 9.42 -6.75
C ASP A 376 -8.91 7.92 -6.58
N GLU A 377 -9.94 7.18 -6.13
CA GLU A 377 -9.90 5.75 -5.77
C GLU A 377 -11.29 5.07 -5.90
N PRO A 378 -11.95 5.14 -7.07
CA PRO A 378 -13.33 4.69 -7.22
C PRO A 378 -13.53 3.20 -6.92
N ASP A 379 -12.48 2.38 -7.07
CA ASP A 379 -12.60 0.92 -7.04
C ASP A 379 -12.40 0.34 -5.64
N VAL A 380 -11.74 1.10 -4.75
CA VAL A 380 -11.72 0.85 -3.31
C VAL A 380 -13.14 0.94 -2.73
N ALA A 381 -13.94 1.91 -3.19
CA ALA A 381 -15.31 2.09 -2.72
C ALA A 381 -16.23 0.91 -3.08
N ALA A 382 -16.01 0.27 -4.23
CA ALA A 382 -16.81 -0.89 -4.66
C ALA A 382 -16.63 -2.09 -3.73
N ALA A 383 -15.39 -2.45 -3.37
CA ALA A 383 -15.13 -3.56 -2.45
C ALA A 383 -15.61 -3.26 -1.02
N LYS A 384 -15.51 -2.00 -0.56
CA LYS A 384 -16.09 -1.56 0.73
C LYS A 384 -17.61 -1.78 0.73
N SER A 385 -18.29 -1.36 -0.35
CA SER A 385 -19.74 -1.56 -0.50
C SER A 385 -20.13 -3.05 -0.52
N ALA A 386 -19.37 -3.89 -1.24
CA ALA A 386 -19.62 -5.33 -1.28
C ALA A 386 -19.46 -5.98 0.12
N THR A 387 -18.40 -5.62 0.84
CA THR A 387 -18.16 -6.06 2.23
C THR A 387 -19.33 -5.67 3.15
N GLU A 388 -19.75 -4.41 3.11
CA GLU A 388 -20.87 -3.94 3.92
C GLU A 388 -22.19 -4.65 3.59
N GLN A 389 -22.46 -4.91 2.32
CA GLN A 389 -23.68 -5.62 1.91
C GLN A 389 -23.67 -7.07 2.40
N ILE A 390 -22.52 -7.74 2.39
CA ILE A 390 -22.36 -9.09 2.93
C ILE A 390 -22.60 -9.08 4.45
N LEU A 391 -21.98 -8.15 5.18
CA LEU A 391 -22.19 -8.01 6.63
C LEU A 391 -23.65 -7.72 7.01
N LYS A 392 -24.37 -6.96 6.16
CA LYS A 392 -25.80 -6.66 6.36
C LYS A 392 -26.72 -7.78 5.88
N GLY A 393 -26.19 -8.88 5.31
CA GLY A 393 -26.97 -9.97 4.73
C GLY A 393 -27.74 -9.57 3.46
N LEU A 394 -27.40 -8.45 2.84
CA LEU A 394 -28.02 -7.91 1.63
C LEU A 394 -27.41 -8.50 0.34
N ARG A 395 -26.20 -9.08 0.46
CA ARG A 395 -25.48 -9.76 -0.61
C ARG A 395 -24.96 -11.09 -0.07
N GLN A 396 -25.03 -12.13 -0.90
CA GLN A 396 -24.40 -13.42 -0.59
C GLN A 396 -23.06 -13.53 -1.32
N ALA A 397 -22.07 -14.11 -0.65
CA ALA A 397 -20.81 -14.45 -1.28
C ALA A 397 -21.02 -15.58 -2.30
N PRO A 398 -20.24 -15.62 -3.40
CA PRO A 398 -20.26 -16.76 -4.31
C PRO A 398 -19.97 -18.07 -3.55
N PRO A 399 -20.81 -19.11 -3.70
CA PRO A 399 -20.60 -20.39 -3.02
C PRO A 399 -19.45 -21.16 -3.65
N ALA A 400 -18.77 -21.99 -2.87
CA ALA A 400 -17.79 -22.92 -3.40
C ALA A 400 -18.43 -23.88 -4.40
N VAL A 401 -17.75 -24.13 -5.51
CA VAL A 401 -18.23 -25.01 -6.59
C VAL A 401 -17.61 -26.41 -6.52
N ALA A 402 -16.54 -26.56 -5.75
CA ALA A 402 -15.84 -27.82 -5.52
C ALA A 402 -15.18 -27.86 -4.13
N ASP A 403 -15.05 -29.07 -3.59
CA ASP A 403 -14.18 -29.40 -2.45
C ASP A 403 -13.08 -30.31 -2.97
N LEU A 404 -11.86 -29.78 -3.09
CA LEU A 404 -10.72 -30.46 -3.66
C LEU A 404 -9.69 -30.66 -2.55
N GLU A 405 -9.60 -31.89 -2.05
CA GLU A 405 -8.65 -32.27 -0.99
C GLU A 405 -8.87 -31.46 0.31
N GLY A 406 -10.11 -31.08 0.61
CA GLY A 406 -10.46 -30.26 1.76
C GLY A 406 -10.29 -28.77 1.50
N VAL A 407 -9.89 -28.33 0.30
CA VAL A 407 -9.87 -26.90 -0.08
C VAL A 407 -11.15 -26.58 -0.84
N TRP A 408 -11.91 -25.61 -0.34
CA TRP A 408 -13.12 -25.16 -1.02
C TRP A 408 -12.75 -24.15 -2.11
N VAL A 409 -13.10 -24.47 -3.35
CA VAL A 409 -12.69 -23.71 -4.53
C VAL A 409 -13.88 -22.89 -5.05
N THR A 410 -13.65 -21.59 -5.25
CA THR A 410 -14.66 -20.65 -5.76
C THR A 410 -14.06 -19.81 -6.89
N PRO A 411 -14.13 -20.23 -8.16
CA PRO A 411 -13.78 -19.38 -9.29
C PRO A 411 -14.86 -18.29 -9.47
N ALA A 412 -14.46 -17.12 -9.95
CA ALA A 412 -15.37 -16.05 -10.35
C ALA A 412 -14.83 -15.31 -11.59
N GLY A 413 -15.66 -14.45 -12.17
CA GLY A 413 -15.34 -13.72 -13.40
C GLY A 413 -15.00 -14.67 -14.55
N ALA A 414 -13.93 -14.35 -15.30
CA ALA A 414 -13.54 -15.13 -16.47
C ALA A 414 -13.18 -16.59 -16.16
N LEU A 415 -12.64 -16.89 -14.97
CA LEU A 415 -12.33 -18.28 -14.59
C LEU A 415 -13.58 -19.13 -14.32
N LEU A 416 -14.70 -18.51 -13.94
CA LEU A 416 -15.96 -19.24 -13.75
C LEU A 416 -16.66 -19.52 -15.08
N ALA A 417 -16.53 -18.63 -16.07
CA ALA A 417 -17.21 -18.74 -17.36
C ALA A 417 -16.85 -20.04 -18.09
N ASP A 418 -15.58 -20.44 -18.03
CA ASP A 418 -15.04 -21.63 -18.71
C ASP A 418 -14.53 -22.69 -17.73
N TRP A 419 -15.11 -22.75 -16.52
CA TRP A 419 -14.63 -23.64 -15.45
C TRP A 419 -14.72 -25.12 -15.85
N PRO A 420 -13.60 -25.85 -15.91
CA PRO A 420 -13.58 -27.22 -16.41
C PRO A 420 -13.99 -28.28 -15.37
N ALA A 421 -14.28 -27.86 -14.13
CA ALA A 421 -14.56 -28.74 -12.99
C ALA A 421 -13.47 -29.84 -12.79
N PRO A 422 -12.22 -29.45 -12.48
CA PRO A 422 -11.14 -30.39 -12.25
C PRO A 422 -11.36 -31.22 -10.97
N ASP A 423 -10.87 -32.46 -10.97
CA ASP A 423 -11.02 -33.40 -9.85
C ASP A 423 -9.96 -33.24 -8.74
N THR A 424 -8.95 -32.37 -8.93
CA THR A 424 -7.82 -32.19 -8.00
C THR A 424 -7.49 -30.72 -7.78
N LEU A 425 -6.93 -30.40 -6.61
CA LEU A 425 -6.52 -29.03 -6.29
C LEU A 425 -5.44 -28.53 -7.26
N ALA A 426 -4.47 -29.38 -7.60
CA ALA A 426 -3.44 -29.08 -8.59
C ALA A 426 -4.05 -28.77 -9.97
N GLY A 427 -5.12 -29.46 -10.37
CA GLY A 427 -5.85 -29.18 -11.61
C GLY A 427 -6.56 -27.83 -11.60
N ALA A 428 -7.18 -27.45 -10.48
CA ALA A 428 -7.79 -26.13 -10.29
C ALA A 428 -6.75 -25.00 -10.35
N LEU A 429 -5.63 -25.17 -9.64
CA LEU A 429 -4.52 -24.23 -9.66
C LEU A 429 -3.92 -24.09 -11.06
N ARG A 430 -3.66 -25.21 -11.74
CA ARG A 430 -3.15 -25.22 -13.11
C ARG A 430 -4.10 -24.49 -14.06
N TYR A 431 -5.41 -24.69 -13.95
CA TYR A 431 -6.38 -23.96 -14.77
C TYR A 431 -6.27 -22.44 -14.59
N ALA A 432 -6.11 -21.95 -13.35
CA ALA A 432 -5.87 -20.53 -13.12
C ALA A 432 -4.52 -20.07 -13.70
N LEU A 433 -3.46 -20.83 -13.47
CA LEU A 433 -2.10 -20.47 -13.92
C LEU A 433 -1.93 -20.52 -15.44
N ASP A 434 -2.60 -21.44 -16.13
CA ASP A 434 -2.56 -21.54 -17.59
C ASP A 434 -3.41 -20.45 -18.26
N SER A 435 -4.15 -19.65 -17.48
CA SER A 435 -4.80 -18.43 -17.96
C SER A 435 -3.88 -17.20 -17.97
N LEU A 436 -2.62 -17.33 -17.52
CA LEU A 436 -1.59 -16.29 -17.61
C LEU A 436 -0.96 -16.28 -19.01
N TYR A 437 -1.00 -15.13 -19.67
CA TYR A 437 -0.30 -14.81 -20.91
C TYR A 437 0.71 -13.69 -20.66
N GLU A 438 1.66 -13.43 -21.54
CA GLU A 438 2.42 -12.17 -21.45
C GLU A 438 1.54 -11.00 -21.95
N PRO A 439 1.43 -9.86 -21.24
CA PRO A 439 2.18 -9.40 -20.06
C PRO A 439 1.41 -9.49 -18.73
N ASP A 440 0.66 -10.58 -18.49
CA ASP A 440 -0.10 -10.79 -17.26
C ASP A 440 0.79 -10.94 -16.02
N TYR A 441 0.21 -10.68 -14.86
CA TYR A 441 0.78 -10.94 -13.55
C TYR A 441 -0.14 -11.81 -12.69
N LEU A 442 0.46 -12.59 -11.81
CA LEU A 442 -0.20 -13.31 -10.74
C LEU A 442 -0.28 -12.42 -9.50
N ALA A 443 -1.40 -12.45 -8.78
CA ALA A 443 -1.49 -11.89 -7.44
C ALA A 443 -2.07 -12.92 -6.49
N VAL A 444 -1.29 -13.30 -5.48
CA VAL A 444 -1.74 -14.16 -4.38
C VAL A 444 -2.13 -13.28 -3.21
N LEU A 445 -3.43 -13.23 -2.96
CA LEU A 445 -4.10 -12.32 -2.04
C LEU A 445 -4.50 -13.10 -0.78
N THR A 446 -3.74 -12.94 0.30
CA THR A 446 -3.84 -13.82 1.48
C THR A 446 -4.67 -13.19 2.59
N PHE A 447 -5.67 -13.93 3.06
CA PHE A 447 -6.41 -13.68 4.30
C PHE A 447 -6.08 -14.80 5.29
N LEU A 448 -4.83 -14.78 5.76
CA LEU A 448 -4.25 -15.72 6.72
C LEU A 448 -3.58 -14.92 7.87
N PRO A 449 -3.29 -15.56 9.02
CA PRO A 449 -2.50 -14.93 10.08
C PRO A 449 -1.17 -14.36 9.55
N GLU A 450 -0.84 -13.15 10.01
CA GLU A 450 0.41 -12.45 9.64
C GLU A 450 1.59 -12.98 10.45
N ASP A 451 1.88 -14.26 10.26
CA ASP A 451 3.00 -14.96 10.86
C ASP A 451 3.99 -15.34 9.76
N GLU A 452 5.25 -14.89 9.91
CA GLU A 452 6.28 -15.11 8.90
C GLU A 452 6.61 -16.60 8.71
N ALA A 453 6.58 -17.40 9.79
CA ALA A 453 6.80 -18.85 9.69
C ALA A 453 5.65 -19.55 8.96
N LEU A 454 4.42 -19.01 9.07
CA LEU A 454 3.26 -19.48 8.32
C LEU A 454 3.32 -19.10 6.84
N LEU A 455 3.65 -17.83 6.54
CA LEU A 455 3.53 -17.28 5.19
C LEU A 455 4.75 -17.52 4.29
N ALA A 456 5.94 -17.69 4.85
CA ALA A 456 7.17 -17.88 4.06
C ALA A 456 7.10 -19.03 3.04
N PRO A 457 6.61 -20.25 3.38
CA PRO A 457 6.51 -21.34 2.40
C PRO A 457 5.64 -21.01 1.19
N LEU A 458 4.57 -20.23 1.40
CA LEU A 458 3.66 -19.79 0.35
C LEU A 458 4.27 -18.66 -0.48
N ARG A 459 4.92 -17.67 0.15
CA ARG A 459 5.65 -16.62 -0.55
C ARG A 459 6.75 -17.20 -1.46
N ASP A 460 7.49 -18.18 -0.96
CA ASP A 460 8.51 -18.90 -1.72
C ASP A 460 7.93 -19.66 -2.92
N ALA A 461 6.74 -20.27 -2.76
CA ALA A 461 6.03 -20.92 -3.88
C ALA A 461 5.66 -19.91 -4.98
N VAL A 462 5.12 -18.75 -4.59
CA VAL A 462 4.74 -17.67 -5.51
C VAL A 462 5.96 -17.13 -6.27
N ARG A 463 7.07 -16.89 -5.55
CA ARG A 463 8.35 -16.49 -6.15
C ARG A 463 8.85 -17.53 -7.15
N THR A 464 8.87 -18.80 -6.76
CA THR A 464 9.34 -19.90 -7.62
C THR A 464 8.53 -19.95 -8.92
N LEU A 465 7.21 -19.76 -8.81
CA LEU A 465 6.31 -19.73 -9.95
C LEU A 465 6.57 -18.51 -10.86
N SER A 466 6.76 -17.32 -10.29
CA SER A 466 7.12 -16.12 -11.04
C SER A 466 8.38 -16.32 -11.88
N LEU A 467 9.43 -16.90 -11.27
CA LEU A 467 10.68 -17.18 -11.97
C LEU A 467 10.54 -18.26 -13.04
N ALA A 468 9.74 -19.30 -12.77
CA ALA A 468 9.52 -20.40 -13.71
C ALA A 468 8.70 -19.97 -14.95
N ARG A 469 7.71 -19.09 -14.76
CA ARG A 469 6.81 -18.64 -15.84
C ARG A 469 7.21 -17.32 -16.48
N GLY A 470 8.09 -16.53 -15.86
CA GLY A 470 8.49 -15.21 -16.34
C GLY A 470 7.50 -14.09 -16.00
N ASN A 471 6.25 -14.41 -15.67
CA ASN A 471 5.22 -13.45 -15.24
C ASN A 471 5.57 -12.80 -13.89
N ALA A 472 5.11 -11.56 -13.69
CA ALA A 472 5.17 -10.93 -12.37
C ALA A 472 4.30 -11.71 -11.39
N ALA A 473 4.73 -11.77 -10.13
CA ALA A 473 3.87 -12.23 -9.07
C ALA A 473 3.91 -11.28 -7.87
N CYS A 474 2.74 -10.93 -7.38
CA CYS A 474 2.55 -10.18 -6.13
C CYS A 474 2.11 -11.17 -5.03
N PHE A 475 2.62 -10.96 -3.83
CA PHE A 475 2.18 -11.68 -2.62
C PHE A 475 1.70 -10.64 -1.61
N GLU A 476 0.39 -10.59 -1.39
CA GLU A 476 -0.23 -9.47 -0.69
C GLU A 476 -1.11 -9.96 0.46
N ILE A 477 -1.22 -9.12 1.49
CA ILE A 477 -1.88 -9.47 2.75
C ILE A 477 -3.17 -8.66 2.89
N GLY A 478 -4.28 -9.36 3.08
CA GLY A 478 -5.60 -8.80 3.29
C GLY A 478 -5.88 -8.56 4.78
N PRO A 479 -6.64 -7.51 5.13
CA PRO A 479 -7.29 -6.54 4.24
C PRO A 479 -6.39 -5.38 3.77
N ARG A 480 -5.11 -5.31 4.16
CA ARG A 480 -4.22 -4.18 3.85
C ARG A 480 -4.23 -3.84 2.36
N TYR A 481 -4.08 -4.84 1.49
CA TYR A 481 -4.03 -4.63 0.04
C TYR A 481 -5.33 -4.04 -0.55
N LEU A 482 -6.48 -4.21 0.13
CA LEU A 482 -7.75 -3.61 -0.30
C LEU A 482 -7.70 -2.07 -0.26
N HIS A 483 -6.78 -1.51 0.53
CA HIS A 483 -6.47 -0.09 0.62
C HIS A 483 -5.04 0.18 0.12
N SER A 484 -4.61 -0.58 -0.89
CA SER A 484 -3.44 -0.31 -1.73
C SER A 484 -3.67 -0.80 -3.18
N THR A 485 -3.08 -1.92 -3.56
CA THR A 485 -3.15 -2.56 -4.88
C THR A 485 -4.55 -3.00 -5.29
N GLY A 486 -5.48 -3.12 -4.34
CA GLY A 486 -6.88 -3.43 -4.60
C GLY A 486 -7.54 -2.47 -5.58
N GLN A 487 -7.14 -1.18 -5.61
CA GLN A 487 -7.56 -0.22 -6.62
C GLN A 487 -7.10 -0.66 -8.03
N LEU A 488 -5.82 -1.01 -8.18
CA LEU A 488 -5.23 -1.49 -9.42
C LEU A 488 -5.83 -2.81 -9.90
N HIS A 489 -5.98 -3.80 -9.03
CA HIS A 489 -6.53 -5.11 -9.41
C HIS A 489 -7.94 -5.02 -9.99
N LYS A 490 -8.71 -4.03 -9.52
CA LYS A 490 -10.09 -3.81 -9.95
C LYS A 490 -10.16 -2.81 -11.10
N GLY A 491 -9.45 -1.69 -11.03
CA GLY A 491 -9.58 -0.55 -11.94
C GLY A 491 -8.55 -0.48 -13.05
N GLY A 492 -7.41 -1.15 -12.88
CA GLY A 492 -6.30 -1.14 -13.80
C GLY A 492 -6.47 -2.06 -15.01
N PRO A 493 -5.38 -2.37 -15.73
CA PRO A 493 -5.41 -3.22 -16.91
C PRO A 493 -5.93 -4.63 -16.57
N ASP A 494 -6.56 -5.29 -17.54
CA ASP A 494 -7.06 -6.67 -17.39
C ASP A 494 -5.99 -7.74 -17.54
N THR A 495 -4.88 -7.53 -16.83
CA THR A 495 -3.68 -8.35 -16.90
C THR A 495 -3.43 -9.15 -15.62
N GLY A 496 -4.33 -9.10 -14.65
CA GLY A 496 -4.19 -9.82 -13.38
C GLY A 496 -4.91 -11.16 -13.36
N VAL A 497 -4.23 -12.18 -12.83
CA VAL A 497 -4.84 -13.45 -12.37
C VAL A 497 -4.71 -13.51 -10.85
N PHE A 498 -5.82 -13.72 -10.16
CA PHE A 498 -5.92 -13.54 -8.71
C PHE A 498 -6.23 -14.86 -7.99
N LEU A 499 -5.41 -15.22 -7.02
CA LEU A 499 -5.67 -16.33 -6.09
C LEU A 499 -5.93 -15.74 -4.69
N ILE A 500 -7.19 -15.72 -4.27
CA ILE A 500 -7.57 -15.28 -2.92
C ILE A 500 -7.48 -16.48 -1.98
N VAL A 501 -6.52 -16.49 -1.06
CA VAL A 501 -6.31 -17.60 -0.13
C VAL A 501 -6.91 -17.24 1.22
N THR A 502 -7.85 -18.05 1.71
CA THR A 502 -8.55 -17.85 2.99
C THR A 502 -8.48 -19.13 3.83
N ALA A 503 -8.87 -19.09 5.09
CA ALA A 503 -9.01 -20.28 5.92
C ALA A 503 -10.34 -20.33 6.69
N ARG A 504 -10.76 -21.55 7.05
CA ARG A 504 -12.01 -21.86 7.78
C ARG A 504 -11.85 -22.10 9.28
N ASP A 505 -10.65 -22.05 9.83
CA ASP A 505 -10.52 -22.03 11.29
C ASP A 505 -11.00 -20.68 11.84
N HIS A 506 -11.64 -20.73 13.00
CA HIS A 506 -12.42 -19.62 13.54
C HIS A 506 -11.99 -19.33 14.97
N THR A 507 -11.00 -18.46 15.13
CA THR A 507 -10.92 -17.61 16.32
C THR A 507 -11.87 -16.45 16.06
N ASP A 508 -12.80 -16.20 16.98
CA ASP A 508 -13.74 -15.09 16.81
C ASP A 508 -13.66 -14.09 17.95
N VAL A 509 -13.52 -12.81 17.59
CA VAL A 509 -13.39 -11.70 18.52
C VAL A 509 -14.63 -10.81 18.35
N PRO A 510 -15.49 -10.67 19.38
CA PRO A 510 -16.63 -9.76 19.31
C PRO A 510 -16.16 -8.30 19.12
N VAL A 511 -16.88 -7.55 18.28
CA VAL A 511 -16.66 -6.10 18.12
C VAL A 511 -17.70 -5.35 18.95
N PRO A 512 -17.33 -4.73 20.08
CA PRO A 512 -18.28 -4.08 20.98
C PRO A 512 -19.10 -2.99 20.27
N GLY A 513 -20.43 -3.06 20.39
CA GLY A 513 -21.34 -2.09 19.77
C GLY A 513 -21.75 -2.43 18.33
N GLU A 514 -21.13 -3.45 17.72
CA GLU A 514 -21.42 -3.89 16.36
C GLU A 514 -22.19 -5.22 16.33
N ARG A 515 -22.86 -5.48 15.20
CA ARG A 515 -23.58 -6.76 14.98
C ARG A 515 -22.70 -7.86 14.41
N HIS A 516 -21.57 -7.49 13.86
CA HIS A 516 -20.61 -8.41 13.27
C HIS A 516 -19.46 -8.63 14.25
N THR A 517 -18.83 -9.79 14.14
CA THR A 517 -17.58 -10.07 14.82
C THR A 517 -16.39 -9.78 13.90
N LEU A 518 -15.19 -9.83 14.44
CA LEU A 518 -13.99 -9.58 13.67
C LEU A 518 -13.76 -10.66 12.60
N GLN A 519 -14.09 -11.93 12.90
CA GLN A 519 -14.04 -13.01 11.90
C GLN A 519 -15.05 -12.77 10.77
N MET A 520 -16.26 -12.32 11.10
CA MET A 520 -17.27 -11.96 10.08
C MET A 520 -16.77 -10.84 9.17
N LEU A 521 -16.14 -9.80 9.72
CA LEU A 521 -15.56 -8.70 8.95
C LEU A 521 -14.41 -9.18 8.05
N TYR A 522 -13.45 -9.92 8.60
CA TYR A 522 -12.31 -10.46 7.86
C TYR A 522 -12.75 -11.33 6.69
N ARG A 523 -13.72 -12.22 6.92
CA ARG A 523 -14.29 -13.07 5.87
C ARG A 523 -15.06 -12.28 4.83
N ALA A 524 -15.88 -11.32 5.25
CA ALA A 524 -16.66 -10.47 4.36
C ALA A 524 -15.77 -9.60 3.46
N GLN A 525 -14.59 -9.19 3.92
CA GLN A 525 -13.61 -8.47 3.10
C GLN A 525 -13.06 -9.32 1.96
N ALA A 526 -12.63 -10.57 2.25
CA ALA A 526 -12.18 -11.50 1.23
C ALA A 526 -13.28 -11.85 0.22
N GLU A 527 -14.51 -12.06 0.71
CA GLU A 527 -15.68 -12.39 -0.12
C GLU A 527 -16.17 -11.21 -0.95
N GLY A 528 -16.16 -10.01 -0.37
CA GLY A 528 -16.47 -8.77 -1.07
C GLY A 528 -15.47 -8.49 -2.19
N ASP A 529 -14.19 -8.81 -1.98
CA ASP A 529 -13.16 -8.67 -3.00
C ASP A 529 -13.33 -9.67 -4.15
N LEU A 530 -13.51 -10.95 -3.84
CA LEU A 530 -13.82 -12.01 -4.82
C LEU A 530 -15.00 -11.60 -5.71
N ALA A 531 -16.08 -11.14 -5.09
CA ALA A 531 -17.30 -10.80 -5.78
C ALA A 531 -17.14 -9.53 -6.65
N THR A 532 -16.37 -8.54 -6.17
CA THR A 532 -16.06 -7.32 -6.93
C THR A 532 -15.15 -7.60 -8.14
N LEU A 533 -14.11 -8.41 -7.96
CA LEU A 533 -13.23 -8.84 -9.05
C LEU A 533 -14.01 -9.64 -10.10
N GLY A 534 -14.86 -10.58 -9.64
CA GLY A 534 -15.71 -11.37 -10.52
C GLY A 534 -16.71 -10.55 -11.33
N GLU A 535 -17.36 -9.55 -10.72
CA GLU A 535 -18.28 -8.62 -11.41
C GLU A 535 -17.59 -7.79 -12.50
N ARG A 536 -16.27 -7.60 -12.40
CA ARG A 536 -15.45 -6.93 -13.41
C ARG A 536 -14.89 -7.87 -14.47
N GLY A 537 -15.28 -9.14 -14.45
CA GLY A 537 -14.79 -10.15 -15.39
C GLY A 537 -13.34 -10.56 -15.14
N ARG A 538 -12.72 -10.19 -14.01
CA ARG A 538 -11.34 -10.56 -13.71
C ARG A 538 -11.19 -12.08 -13.60
N ARG A 539 -9.98 -12.57 -13.84
CA ARG A 539 -9.60 -13.97 -13.64
C ARG A 539 -9.29 -14.20 -12.16
N VAL A 540 -10.27 -14.60 -11.36
CA VAL A 540 -10.10 -14.74 -9.90
C VAL A 540 -10.62 -16.08 -9.40
N MET A 541 -9.90 -16.65 -8.43
CA MET A 541 -10.28 -17.86 -7.73
C MET A 541 -10.01 -17.71 -6.24
N ARG A 542 -11.01 -17.95 -5.41
CA ARG A 542 -10.81 -18.11 -3.97
C ARG A 542 -10.56 -19.58 -3.63
N LEU A 543 -9.55 -19.79 -2.80
CA LEU A 543 -9.10 -21.06 -2.27
C LEU A 543 -9.20 -20.99 -0.75
N ASP A 544 -10.20 -21.67 -0.22
CA ASP A 544 -10.53 -21.62 1.20
C ASP A 544 -10.02 -22.90 1.87
N LEU A 545 -8.94 -22.74 2.64
CA LEU A 545 -8.21 -23.81 3.30
C LEU A 545 -8.99 -24.33 4.52
N PRO A 546 -8.80 -25.60 4.92
CA PRO A 546 -9.44 -26.13 6.11
C PRO A 546 -9.02 -25.42 7.41
N ALA A 547 -7.80 -24.89 7.46
CA ALA A 547 -7.26 -24.11 8.57
C ALA A 547 -6.12 -23.20 8.10
N GLY A 548 -5.83 -22.12 8.83
CA GLY A 548 -4.67 -21.27 8.70
C GLY A 548 -3.45 -21.80 9.47
N SER A 549 -3.36 -23.11 9.65
CA SER A 549 -2.24 -23.79 10.31
C SER A 549 -1.01 -23.92 9.40
N PRO A 550 0.22 -23.99 9.96
CA PRO A 550 1.45 -24.24 9.20
C PRO A 550 1.35 -25.42 8.24
N GLU A 551 0.73 -26.52 8.64
CA GLU A 551 0.60 -27.73 7.83
C GLU A 551 -0.28 -27.51 6.59
N ALA A 552 -1.44 -26.87 6.77
CA ALA A 552 -2.38 -26.58 5.67
C ALA A 552 -1.80 -25.57 4.67
N VAL A 553 -1.12 -24.52 5.16
CA VAL A 553 -0.49 -23.53 4.30
C VAL A 553 0.71 -24.11 3.55
N ALA A 554 1.52 -24.95 4.19
CA ALA A 554 2.62 -25.66 3.53
C ALA A 554 2.12 -26.64 2.45
N ALA A 555 1.07 -27.42 2.75
CA ALA A 555 0.45 -28.30 1.77
C ALA A 555 -0.11 -27.53 0.56
N PHE A 556 -0.72 -26.37 0.81
CA PHE A 556 -1.19 -25.49 -0.26
C PHE A 556 -0.03 -24.94 -1.11
N ALA A 557 1.06 -24.50 -0.47
CA ALA A 557 2.26 -24.05 -1.16
C ALA A 557 2.89 -25.14 -2.04
N ASP A 558 2.90 -26.39 -1.59
CA ASP A 558 3.35 -27.54 -2.39
C ASP A 558 2.43 -27.83 -3.59
N ALA A 559 1.11 -27.72 -3.41
CA ALA A 559 0.15 -27.84 -4.50
C ALA A 559 0.37 -26.75 -5.55
N LEU A 560 0.63 -25.51 -5.13
CA LEU A 560 0.94 -24.38 -6.01
C LEU A 560 2.23 -24.61 -6.81
N ARG A 561 3.30 -25.09 -6.16
CA ARG A 561 4.55 -25.49 -6.83
C ARG A 561 4.30 -26.59 -7.87
N THR A 562 3.51 -27.61 -7.51
CA THR A 562 3.22 -28.76 -8.39
C THR A 562 2.37 -28.36 -9.60
N ALA A 563 1.43 -27.43 -9.44
CA ALA A 563 0.61 -26.92 -10.54
C ALA A 563 1.42 -26.14 -11.59
N SER A 564 2.58 -25.61 -11.19
CA SER A 564 3.54 -24.94 -12.08
C SER A 564 4.41 -25.90 -12.90
N ALA A 565 4.54 -27.15 -12.47
CA ALA A 565 5.24 -28.22 -13.20
C ALA A 565 4.30 -28.91 -14.18
#